data_AF-A0A833WW69-F1
#
_entry.id   AF-A0A833WW69-F1
#
_cell.length_a   1.000
_cell.length_b   1.000
_cell.length_c   1.000
_cell.angle_alpha   90.00
_cell.angle_beta   90.00
_cell.angle_gamma   90.00
#
_symmetry.space_group_name_H-M   'P 1'
#
loop_
_entity.id
_entity.type
_entity.pdbx_description
1 polymer ?
#
loop_
_entity_poly.entity_id
_entity_poly.type
_entity_poly.pdbx_seq_one_letter_code
_entity_poly.pdbx_strand_id
1 'polypeptide(L)'
;MGGFRWIPCASSKPVLQSRSWIPLQMQTLATLRPRFAGPLNRSLLKTLSLRALSSSSSDYASQSLGGLPRFFSEVLPPSKGGIVHIQGDEFWHMSKVLRLSTNDRVELFNGKGGLIGGCIQRIDRCGLDFVALEDPKLVPTPGAYWHVFAAFGTLKGGRADWLVEKCTELGAISVTPLLTERSSSISENRVDRLQRVVLAATKQCQRLHEMILNPPMKIDGLLPLMGFPVVGGIVALVIPFYQLRVVPIKIAQSKVCFVAVAEAAPVVSALSLSGKECSGLIIVGPEGDFTKKEVEMMLEAGATAVGLGPLRLRVETATMAL
;
A
#
# COMPACT_ATOMS: atom_id res chain seq x y z
N MET A 1 -46.19 -14.50 -27.62
CA MET A 1 -45.97 -15.37 -26.44
C MET A 1 -45.04 -14.64 -25.50
N GLY A 2 -45.36 -14.16 -24.31
CA GLY A 2 -46.58 -14.05 -23.53
C GLY A 2 -46.14 -13.23 -22.30
N GLY A 3 -46.49 -11.95 -22.27
CA GLY A 3 -46.24 -11.08 -21.13
C GLY A 3 -47.47 -11.10 -20.22
N PHE A 4 -47.27 -11.33 -18.93
CA PHE A 4 -48.36 -11.27 -17.95
C PHE A 4 -48.18 -10.07 -17.02
N ARG A 5 -49.01 -9.07 -17.26
CA ARG A 5 -49.57 -8.12 -16.30
C ARG A 5 -50.59 -8.85 -15.43
N TRP A 6 -50.70 -8.46 -14.17
CA TRP A 6 -51.97 -8.53 -13.43
C TRP A 6 -52.17 -7.27 -12.59
N ILE A 7 -53.36 -6.68 -12.72
CA ILE A 7 -53.93 -5.60 -11.89
C ILE A 7 -55.11 -6.22 -11.06
N PRO A 8 -55.82 -5.50 -10.16
CA PRO A 8 -55.89 -5.79 -8.72
C PRO A 8 -57.31 -6.19 -8.25
N CYS A 9 -57.52 -6.42 -6.95
CA CYS A 9 -58.86 -6.21 -6.36
C CYS A 9 -58.79 -5.86 -4.86
N ALA A 10 -59.54 -4.81 -4.51
CA ALA A 10 -59.85 -4.29 -3.18
C ALA A 10 -60.81 -5.26 -2.44
N SER A 11 -61.21 -5.15 -1.17
CA SER A 11 -61.36 -4.05 -0.21
C SER A 11 -61.58 -4.70 1.18
N SER A 12 -61.25 -4.07 2.30
CA SER A 12 -62.24 -3.31 3.08
C SER A 12 -61.57 -2.60 4.26
N LYS A 13 -61.84 -1.30 4.39
CA LYS A 13 -61.66 -0.48 5.60
C LYS A 13 -63.04 -0.31 6.26
N PRO A 14 -63.16 0.04 7.57
CA PRO A 14 -63.16 1.46 7.97
C PRO A 14 -62.39 1.73 9.32
N VAL A 15 -61.57 2.80 9.47
CA VAL A 15 -61.87 4.17 10.00
C VAL A 15 -61.98 4.18 11.55
N LEU A 16 -61.43 5.04 12.41
CA LEU A 16 -60.64 6.31 12.48
C LEU A 16 -60.02 6.29 13.92
N GLN A 17 -58.99 7.05 14.35
CA GLN A 17 -58.99 8.51 14.48
C GLN A 17 -57.63 9.03 15.04
N SER A 18 -57.08 10.05 14.36
CA SER A 18 -56.31 11.21 14.87
C SER A 18 -55.06 10.96 15.75
N ARG A 19 -53.86 11.51 15.47
CA ARG A 19 -53.54 12.93 15.27
C ARG A 19 -52.16 13.14 14.59
N SER A 20 -52.06 14.30 13.97
CA SER A 20 -51.00 14.95 13.18
C SER A 20 -49.70 15.30 13.95
N TRP A 21 -48.51 15.05 13.36
CA TRP A 21 -47.55 15.96 12.65
C TRP A 21 -46.60 16.84 13.51
N ILE A 22 -45.30 16.46 13.47
CA ILE A 22 -43.98 17.18 13.53
C ILE A 22 -43.65 18.26 14.61
N PRO A 23 -42.38 18.76 14.67
CA PRO A 23 -41.04 18.12 14.84
C PRO A 23 -40.34 18.69 16.08
N LEU A 24 -39.19 18.15 16.51
CA LEU A 24 -38.27 18.94 17.36
C LEU A 24 -36.80 18.56 17.20
N GLN A 25 -35.99 19.59 16.98
CA GLN A 25 -34.53 19.60 17.10
C GLN A 25 -34.17 20.56 18.24
N MET A 26 -33.04 20.28 18.90
CA MET A 26 -32.24 21.13 19.81
C MET A 26 -32.77 21.39 21.24
N GLN A 27 -32.09 20.85 22.26
CA GLN A 27 -31.19 21.60 23.17
C GLN A 27 -30.63 20.75 24.33
N THR A 28 -29.41 21.12 24.72
CA THR A 28 -28.55 20.74 25.86
C THR A 28 -29.22 20.57 27.22
N LEU A 29 -28.74 19.62 28.04
CA LEU A 29 -28.77 19.70 29.52
C LEU A 29 -27.71 18.81 30.21
N ALA A 30 -26.88 19.49 31.00
CA ALA A 30 -26.30 19.17 32.31
C ALA A 30 -25.83 17.74 32.68
N THR A 31 -24.51 17.67 32.88
CA THR A 31 -23.71 16.96 33.89
C THR A 31 -24.42 16.16 35.00
N LEU A 32 -24.08 14.87 35.11
CA LEU A 32 -24.13 14.07 36.34
C LEU A 32 -22.76 13.41 36.58
N ARG A 33 -22.13 13.72 37.72
CA ARG A 33 -20.88 13.11 38.22
C ARG A 33 -21.20 11.84 39.03
N PRO A 34 -20.40 10.77 38.93
CA PRO A 34 -20.22 9.84 40.05
C PRO A 34 -19.00 10.26 40.88
N ARG A 35 -19.19 10.35 42.19
CA ARG A 35 -18.13 10.41 43.20
C ARG A 35 -17.60 9.00 43.44
N PHE A 36 -16.29 8.80 43.30
CA PHE A 36 -15.57 7.81 44.11
C PHE A 36 -14.23 8.43 44.53
N ALA A 37 -14.01 8.43 45.85
CA ALA A 37 -12.81 8.94 46.51
C ALA A 37 -11.91 7.76 46.90
N GLY A 38 -10.61 7.93 46.73
CA GLY A 38 -9.54 7.06 47.25
C GLY A 38 -8.18 7.63 46.85
N PRO A 39 -7.23 7.86 47.78
CA PRO A 39 -6.11 8.79 47.56
C PRO A 39 -4.83 8.07 47.13
N LEU A 40 -4.14 8.51 46.08
CA LEU A 40 -2.77 8.10 45.81
C LEU A 40 -1.91 9.27 45.26
N ASN A 41 -1.02 9.71 46.15
CA ASN A 41 0.32 10.24 45.98
C ASN A 41 0.63 11.34 44.93
N ARG A 42 0.88 12.55 45.45
CA ARG A 42 1.60 13.64 44.77
C ARG A 42 3.11 13.37 44.84
N SER A 43 3.77 13.14 43.71
CA SER A 43 5.12 13.67 43.47
C SER A 43 5.49 13.58 41.99
N LEU A 44 6.24 14.58 41.51
CA LEU A 44 6.93 14.67 40.21
C LEU A 44 6.10 15.09 38.97
N LEU A 45 5.67 16.35 38.96
CA LEU A 45 5.63 17.14 37.73
C LEU A 45 6.70 18.23 37.84
N LYS A 46 7.90 17.91 37.35
CA LYS A 46 8.93 18.92 37.07
C LYS A 46 8.57 19.63 35.77
N THR A 47 8.35 20.92 35.93
CA THR A 47 8.36 22.01 34.95
C THR A 47 9.40 21.82 33.84
N LEU A 48 8.94 21.89 32.58
CA LEU A 48 9.73 22.37 31.46
C LEU A 48 8.99 23.55 30.84
N SER A 49 9.43 24.74 31.25
CA SER A 49 9.14 26.01 30.59
C SER A 49 9.97 26.05 29.30
N LEU A 50 9.30 26.05 28.14
CA LEU A 50 9.94 26.34 26.87
C LEU A 50 9.58 27.77 26.48
N ARG A 51 10.56 28.66 26.61
CA ARG A 51 10.54 30.02 26.04
C ARG A 51 10.52 29.90 24.52
N ALA A 52 9.49 30.47 23.91
CA ALA A 52 9.49 30.78 22.49
C ALA A 52 10.49 31.92 22.22
N LEU A 53 11.47 31.66 21.35
CA LEU A 53 12.30 32.68 20.72
C LEU A 53 11.81 32.80 19.27
N SER A 54 11.24 33.95 18.95
CA SER A 54 10.93 34.39 17.60
C SER A 54 12.15 35.08 16.99
N SER A 55 12.49 34.70 15.75
CA SER A 55 13.22 35.57 14.82
C SER A 55 12.70 35.34 13.39
N SER A 56 12.28 36.45 12.77
CA SER A 56 11.93 36.65 11.35
C SER A 56 13.09 36.20 10.42
N SER A 57 12.90 35.76 9.17
CA SER A 57 12.05 36.31 8.10
C SER A 57 11.95 35.34 6.91
N SER A 58 10.77 35.34 6.26
CA SER A 58 10.48 34.85 4.89
C SER A 58 10.81 33.40 4.54
N ASP A 59 10.07 32.44 5.09
CA ASP A 59 9.89 31.11 4.50
C ASP A 59 8.40 30.76 4.55
N TYR A 60 7.70 30.93 3.43
CA TYR A 60 6.29 30.56 3.34
C TYR A 60 6.15 29.02 3.31
N ALA A 61 5.70 28.48 4.45
CA ALA A 61 4.88 27.29 4.70
C ALA A 61 4.28 26.59 3.46
N SER A 62 4.09 25.26 3.34
CA SER A 62 4.16 24.06 4.22
C SER A 62 3.83 22.83 3.32
N GLN A 63 4.09 21.55 3.64
CA GLN A 63 3.25 20.74 4.52
C GLN A 63 3.76 19.27 4.61
N SER A 64 3.88 18.78 5.85
CA SER A 64 3.87 17.38 6.31
C SER A 64 5.00 16.39 5.98
N LEU A 65 6.26 16.83 5.80
CA LEU A 65 7.51 16.15 6.26
C LEU A 65 8.78 16.91 5.80
N GLY A 66 8.87 18.22 6.02
CA GLY A 66 10.13 19.01 6.01
C GLY A 66 11.11 18.93 4.81
N GLY A 67 10.73 18.29 3.70
CA GLY A 67 11.58 18.08 2.52
C GLY A 67 11.18 18.95 1.33
N LEU A 68 12.07 19.05 0.35
CA LEU A 68 11.79 19.72 -0.93
C LEU A 68 10.68 18.96 -1.71
N PRO A 69 9.86 19.66 -2.52
CA PRO A 69 8.96 19.00 -3.45
C PRO A 69 9.73 18.05 -4.38
N ARG A 70 9.26 16.80 -4.48
CA ARG A 70 9.94 15.72 -5.21
C ARG A 70 9.13 15.30 -6.43
N PHE A 71 9.82 15.13 -7.56
CA PHE A 71 9.23 14.85 -8.87
C PHE A 71 9.94 13.70 -9.57
N PHE A 72 9.21 12.94 -10.37
CA PHE A 72 9.77 11.77 -11.03
C PHE A 72 10.53 12.19 -12.29
N SER A 73 11.70 11.62 -12.53
CA SER A 73 12.41 11.70 -13.81
C SER A 73 13.15 10.40 -14.04
N GLU A 74 12.91 9.76 -15.19
CA GLU A 74 13.62 8.54 -15.56
C GLU A 74 15.13 8.76 -15.66
N VAL A 75 15.53 9.95 -16.11
CA VAL A 75 16.92 10.36 -16.29
C VAL A 75 17.25 11.45 -15.29
N LEU A 76 18.26 11.18 -14.46
CA LEU A 76 18.82 12.16 -13.53
C LEU A 76 20.12 12.73 -14.10
N PRO A 77 20.45 14.01 -13.86
CA PRO A 77 21.77 14.54 -14.17
C PRO A 77 22.89 13.71 -13.51
N PRO A 78 24.00 13.43 -14.23
CA PRO A 78 25.05 12.55 -13.72
C PRO A 78 25.94 13.20 -12.64
N SER A 79 25.97 14.54 -12.59
CA SER A 79 26.77 15.31 -11.65
C SER A 79 26.14 16.67 -11.38
N LYS A 80 26.63 17.35 -10.35
CA LYS A 80 26.33 18.76 -10.09
C LYS A 80 26.50 19.61 -11.36
N GLY A 81 25.57 20.55 -11.57
CA GLY A 81 25.51 21.43 -12.73
C GLY A 81 24.87 20.82 -13.98
N GLY A 82 24.60 19.51 -13.99
CA GLY A 82 23.89 18.88 -15.10
C GLY A 82 22.43 19.36 -15.20
N ILE A 83 21.92 19.42 -16.42
CA ILE A 83 20.60 19.96 -16.74
C ILE A 83 19.70 18.83 -17.26
N VAL A 84 18.46 18.79 -16.79
CA VAL A 84 17.40 17.94 -17.33
C VAL A 84 16.20 18.82 -17.70
N HIS A 85 15.73 18.67 -18.93
CA HIS A 85 14.53 19.33 -19.40
C HIS A 85 13.31 18.47 -19.05
N ILE A 86 12.39 19.04 -18.28
CA ILE A 86 11.18 18.36 -17.78
C ILE A 86 9.98 18.81 -18.60
N GLN A 87 9.22 17.84 -19.09
CA GLN A 87 8.04 18.04 -19.95
C GLN A 87 6.84 17.22 -19.43
N GLY A 88 5.70 17.36 -20.09
CA GLY A 88 4.51 16.54 -19.84
C GLY A 88 3.91 16.72 -18.45
N ASP A 89 3.51 15.61 -17.83
CA ASP A 89 2.76 15.60 -16.56
C ASP A 89 3.54 16.22 -15.40
N GLU A 90 4.85 15.95 -15.30
CA GLU A 90 5.69 16.54 -14.24
C GLU A 90 5.83 18.04 -14.41
N PHE A 91 6.03 18.52 -15.64
CA PHE A 91 6.08 19.95 -15.93
C PHE A 91 4.77 20.65 -15.56
N TRP A 92 3.62 20.05 -15.90
CA TRP A 92 2.32 20.59 -15.55
C TRP A 92 2.10 20.59 -14.02
N HIS A 93 2.48 19.52 -13.34
CA HIS A 93 2.40 19.42 -11.89
C HIS A 93 3.26 20.48 -11.19
N MET A 94 4.51 20.67 -11.64
CA MET A 94 5.41 21.69 -11.12
C MET A 94 4.87 23.11 -11.36
N SER A 95 4.52 23.45 -12.61
CA SER A 95 4.26 24.83 -13.02
C SER A 95 2.81 25.29 -12.83
N LYS A 96 1.82 24.39 -12.91
CA LYS A 96 0.38 24.74 -12.85
C LYS A 96 -0.26 24.38 -11.52
N VAL A 97 0.07 23.20 -10.98
CA VAL A 97 -0.51 22.74 -9.72
C VAL A 97 0.22 23.37 -8.55
N LEU A 98 1.52 23.13 -8.45
CA LEU A 98 2.35 23.66 -7.36
C LEU A 98 2.83 25.09 -7.62
N ARG A 99 2.69 25.58 -8.87
CA ARG A 99 2.97 26.96 -9.28
C ARG A 99 4.42 27.38 -8.98
N LEU A 100 5.34 26.43 -9.11
CA LEU A 100 6.76 26.66 -8.92
C LEU A 100 7.30 27.63 -9.98
N SER A 101 8.21 28.48 -9.56
CA SER A 101 8.86 29.53 -10.34
C SER A 101 10.35 29.27 -10.50
N THR A 102 11.04 30.09 -11.29
CA THR A 102 12.50 30.04 -11.38
C THR A 102 13.13 30.26 -10.01
N ASN A 103 14.26 29.60 -9.79
CA ASN A 103 15.02 29.47 -8.53
C ASN A 103 14.37 28.63 -7.43
N ASP A 104 13.12 28.16 -7.58
CA ASP A 104 12.53 27.23 -6.62
C ASP A 104 13.31 25.91 -6.58
N ARG A 105 13.52 25.39 -5.37
CA ARG A 105 14.27 24.16 -5.13
C ARG A 105 13.35 22.95 -5.15
N VAL A 106 13.78 21.91 -5.84
CA VAL A 106 13.05 20.65 -6.01
C VAL A 106 14.02 19.48 -5.99
N GLU A 107 13.48 18.28 -5.79
CA GLU A 107 14.20 17.02 -5.94
C GLU A 107 13.67 16.24 -7.14
N LEU A 108 14.57 15.60 -7.87
CA LEU A 108 14.23 14.58 -8.85
C LEU A 108 14.60 13.20 -8.33
N PHE A 109 13.72 12.21 -8.55
CA PHE A 109 13.99 10.80 -8.26
C PHE A 109 13.61 9.92 -9.44
N ASN A 110 14.26 8.76 -9.55
CA ASN A 110 14.10 7.87 -10.72
C ASN A 110 13.43 6.52 -10.42
N GLY A 111 12.82 6.38 -9.24
CA GLY A 111 12.18 5.13 -8.81
C GLY A 111 13.15 3.96 -8.58
N LYS A 112 14.47 4.17 -8.67
CA LYS A 112 15.52 3.14 -8.50
C LYS A 112 16.49 3.50 -7.37
N GLY A 113 16.09 4.38 -6.47
CA GLY A 113 16.90 4.90 -5.37
C GLY A 113 17.74 6.13 -5.71
N GLY A 114 17.78 6.54 -6.98
CA GLY A 114 18.44 7.77 -7.38
C GLY A 114 17.64 8.98 -6.92
N LEU A 115 18.33 9.94 -6.30
CA LEU A 115 17.76 11.19 -5.80
C LEU A 115 18.74 12.34 -6.05
N ILE A 116 18.27 13.47 -6.54
CA ILE A 116 19.12 14.64 -6.77
C ILE A 116 18.36 15.94 -6.50
N GLY A 117 18.95 16.80 -5.67
CA GLY A 117 18.45 18.14 -5.40
C GLY A 117 18.92 19.16 -6.43
N GLY A 118 18.04 20.09 -6.81
CA GLY A 118 18.35 21.14 -7.75
C GLY A 118 17.40 22.32 -7.67
N CYS A 119 17.42 23.17 -8.69
CA CYS A 119 16.47 24.25 -8.83
C CYS A 119 15.98 24.39 -10.28
N ILE A 120 14.85 25.08 -10.43
CA ILE A 120 14.30 25.41 -11.74
C ILE A 120 15.02 26.65 -12.27
N GLN A 121 15.77 26.55 -13.38
CA GLN A 121 16.51 27.67 -13.94
C GLN A 121 15.71 28.43 -15.01
N ARG A 122 14.98 27.70 -15.85
CA ARG A 122 14.17 28.26 -16.94
C ARG A 122 12.82 27.59 -16.99
N ILE A 123 11.79 28.36 -17.30
CA ILE A 123 10.43 27.87 -17.56
C ILE A 123 9.99 28.48 -18.89
N ASP A 124 9.51 27.65 -19.80
CA ASP A 124 8.91 28.08 -21.07
C ASP A 124 7.54 27.42 -21.27
N ARG A 125 7.00 27.48 -22.50
CA ARG A 125 5.68 26.90 -22.82
C ARG A 125 5.71 25.38 -22.99
N CYS A 126 6.89 24.82 -23.27
CA CYS A 126 7.10 23.42 -23.60
C CYS A 126 7.65 22.61 -22.41
N GLY A 127 8.28 23.26 -21.44
CA GLY A 127 8.84 22.60 -20.28
C GLY A 127 9.56 23.55 -19.32
N LEU A 128 10.34 22.94 -18.43
CA LEU A 128 11.25 23.66 -17.55
C LEU A 128 12.60 22.96 -17.47
N ASP A 129 13.65 23.74 -17.20
CA ASP A 129 15.00 23.23 -17.03
C ASP A 129 15.32 23.12 -15.55
N PHE A 130 15.51 21.88 -15.11
CA PHE A 130 16.07 21.57 -13.81
C PHE A 130 17.59 21.58 -13.89
N VAL A 131 18.25 22.23 -12.94
CA VAL A 131 19.71 22.23 -12.80
C VAL A 131 20.10 21.59 -11.48
N ALA A 132 20.96 20.57 -11.55
CA ALA A 132 21.49 19.90 -10.37
C ALA A 132 22.36 20.84 -9.53
N LEU A 133 22.02 21.00 -8.24
CA LEU A 133 22.82 21.81 -7.29
C LEU A 133 23.81 20.95 -6.49
N GLU A 134 23.61 19.65 -6.47
CA GLU A 134 24.42 18.64 -5.81
C GLU A 134 24.63 17.42 -6.72
N ASP A 135 25.56 16.54 -6.34
CA ASP A 135 25.74 15.26 -7.02
C ASP A 135 24.60 14.29 -6.67
N PRO A 136 24.22 13.39 -7.60
CA PRO A 136 23.15 12.43 -7.37
C PRO A 136 23.50 11.50 -6.19
N LYS A 137 22.53 11.33 -5.30
CA LYS A 137 22.57 10.38 -4.19
C LYS A 137 21.93 9.07 -4.65
N LEU A 138 22.59 7.96 -4.33
CA LEU A 138 22.00 6.63 -4.49
C LEU A 138 21.61 6.10 -3.12
N VAL A 139 20.30 6.05 -2.87
CA VAL A 139 19.75 5.49 -1.63
C VAL A 139 19.49 4.00 -1.86
N PRO A 140 20.07 3.10 -1.05
CA PRO A 140 19.77 1.67 -1.18
C PRO A 140 18.32 1.36 -0.81
N THR A 141 17.81 0.23 -1.29
CA THR A 141 16.47 -0.25 -0.88
C THR A 141 16.42 -0.43 0.65
N PRO A 142 15.31 -0.06 1.32
CA PRO A 142 15.14 -0.30 2.75
C PRO A 142 15.37 -1.76 3.13
N GLY A 143 15.87 -2.00 4.34
CA GLY A 143 16.21 -3.35 4.82
C GLY A 143 15.03 -4.29 5.09
N ALA A 144 13.80 -3.81 4.93
CA ALA A 144 12.60 -4.62 5.06
C ALA A 144 12.07 -5.04 3.68
N TYR A 145 11.87 -6.33 3.47
CA TYR A 145 11.54 -6.89 2.15
C TYR A 145 10.30 -7.78 2.24
N TRP A 146 9.13 -7.16 2.12
CA TRP A 146 7.86 -7.88 2.08
C TRP A 146 7.39 -8.04 0.65
N HIS A 147 7.26 -9.29 0.22
CA HIS A 147 6.64 -9.63 -1.04
C HIS A 147 5.20 -10.09 -0.82
N VAL A 148 4.28 -9.55 -1.63
CA VAL A 148 2.85 -9.85 -1.54
C VAL A 148 2.41 -10.65 -2.75
N PHE A 149 2.03 -11.90 -2.53
CA PHE A 149 1.25 -12.71 -3.46
C PHE A 149 -0.23 -12.49 -3.14
N ALA A 150 -0.99 -11.92 -4.06
CA ALA A 150 -2.42 -11.68 -3.83
C ALA A 150 -3.27 -12.05 -5.04
N ALA A 151 -4.34 -12.78 -4.81
CA ALA A 151 -5.23 -13.25 -5.87
C ALA A 151 -6.30 -12.20 -6.23
N PHE A 152 -5.87 -11.10 -6.83
CA PHE A 152 -6.74 -9.96 -7.17
C PHE A 152 -7.15 -9.87 -8.65
N GLY A 153 -6.81 -10.88 -9.47
CA GLY A 153 -7.08 -10.89 -10.92
C GLY A 153 -8.56 -10.74 -11.28
N THR A 154 -9.46 -11.27 -10.44
CA THR A 154 -10.92 -11.22 -10.66
C THR A 154 -11.64 -10.09 -9.92
N LEU A 155 -10.94 -9.29 -9.09
CA LEU A 155 -11.57 -8.19 -8.35
C LEU A 155 -12.18 -7.16 -9.30
N LYS A 156 -13.39 -6.68 -8.99
CA LYS A 156 -14.11 -5.68 -9.79
C LYS A 156 -14.10 -4.31 -9.10
N GLY A 157 -14.45 -3.27 -9.86
CA GLY A 157 -14.69 -1.93 -9.31
C GLY A 157 -13.45 -1.21 -8.77
N GLY A 158 -12.29 -1.37 -9.42
CA GLY A 158 -11.05 -0.68 -9.04
C GLY A 158 -10.38 -1.21 -7.76
N ARG A 159 -10.90 -2.29 -7.16
CA ARG A 159 -10.35 -2.83 -5.91
C ARG A 159 -8.92 -3.38 -6.04
N ALA A 160 -8.53 -3.87 -7.21
CA ALA A 160 -7.13 -4.25 -7.43
C ALA A 160 -6.21 -3.03 -7.56
N ASP A 161 -6.66 -1.95 -8.20
CA ASP A 161 -5.92 -0.69 -8.23
C ASP A 161 -5.67 -0.21 -6.81
N TRP A 162 -6.73 -0.19 -5.98
CA TRP A 162 -6.60 0.19 -4.57
C TRP A 162 -5.65 -0.74 -3.80
N LEU A 163 -5.72 -2.05 -4.00
CA LEU A 163 -4.79 -3.00 -3.39
C LEU A 163 -3.33 -2.70 -3.76
N VAL A 164 -3.05 -2.48 -5.05
CA VAL A 164 -1.70 -2.22 -5.56
C VAL A 164 -1.19 -0.85 -5.11
N GLU A 165 -2.05 0.17 -5.13
CA GLU A 165 -1.78 1.50 -4.57
C GLU A 165 -1.35 1.38 -3.10
N LYS A 166 -2.14 0.68 -2.28
CA LYS A 166 -1.85 0.57 -0.86
C LYS A 166 -0.67 -0.36 -0.53
N CYS A 167 -0.42 -1.41 -1.31
CA CYS A 167 0.84 -2.15 -1.22
C CYS A 167 2.05 -1.24 -1.47
N THR A 168 1.94 -0.34 -2.46
CA THR A 168 3.00 0.61 -2.79
C THR A 168 3.22 1.61 -1.65
N GLU A 169 2.15 2.15 -1.06
CA GLU A 169 2.20 3.10 0.06
C GLU A 169 2.74 2.48 1.35
N LEU A 170 2.36 1.24 1.66
CA LEU A 170 2.79 0.53 2.88
C LEU A 170 4.23 -0.02 2.79
N GLY A 171 4.90 0.17 1.65
CA GLY A 171 6.31 -0.19 1.50
C GLY A 171 6.56 -1.64 1.11
N ALA A 172 5.58 -2.33 0.51
CA ALA A 172 5.86 -3.60 -0.14
C ALA A 172 6.95 -3.40 -1.21
N ILE A 173 7.90 -4.32 -1.27
CA ILE A 173 8.98 -4.27 -2.27
C ILE A 173 8.48 -4.76 -3.61
N SER A 174 7.57 -5.72 -3.59
CA SER A 174 6.97 -6.27 -4.80
C SER A 174 5.63 -6.94 -4.54
N VAL A 175 4.81 -6.97 -5.58
CA VAL A 175 3.51 -7.62 -5.61
C VAL A 175 3.46 -8.56 -6.82
N THR A 176 2.99 -9.79 -6.62
CA THR A 176 2.71 -10.74 -7.70
C THR A 176 1.20 -11.05 -7.72
N PRO A 177 0.52 -10.86 -8.87
CA PRO A 177 -0.83 -11.37 -9.05
C PRO A 177 -0.84 -12.91 -8.95
N LEU A 178 -1.47 -13.45 -7.92
CA LEU A 178 -1.56 -14.89 -7.70
C LEU A 178 -2.76 -15.46 -8.48
N LEU A 179 -2.50 -16.45 -9.32
CA LEU A 179 -3.51 -17.21 -10.05
C LEU A 179 -3.88 -18.45 -9.24
N THR A 180 -5.16 -18.53 -8.89
CA THR A 180 -5.73 -19.62 -8.08
C THR A 180 -6.89 -20.27 -8.84
N GLU A 181 -7.43 -21.38 -8.32
CA GLU A 181 -8.60 -22.03 -8.91
C GLU A 181 -9.79 -21.07 -9.04
N ARG A 182 -10.00 -20.23 -8.03
CA ARG A 182 -11.12 -19.26 -7.97
C ARG A 182 -10.75 -17.87 -8.51
N SER A 183 -9.52 -17.70 -9.02
CA SER A 183 -9.03 -16.45 -9.64
C SER A 183 -7.97 -16.80 -10.68
N SER A 184 -8.42 -17.34 -11.81
CA SER A 184 -7.55 -18.05 -12.76
C SER A 184 -6.82 -17.16 -13.77
N SER A 185 -7.20 -15.89 -13.91
CA SER A 185 -6.61 -15.00 -14.91
C SER A 185 -6.62 -13.53 -14.50
N ILE A 186 -5.71 -12.78 -15.14
CA ILE A 186 -5.64 -11.33 -15.14
C ILE A 186 -5.25 -10.91 -16.56
N SER A 187 -5.92 -9.91 -17.13
CA SER A 187 -5.64 -9.46 -18.49
C SER A 187 -4.39 -8.59 -18.57
N GLU A 188 -3.68 -8.60 -19.69
CA GLU A 188 -2.47 -7.78 -19.92
C GLU A 188 -2.77 -6.28 -19.79
N ASN A 189 -3.86 -5.80 -20.39
CA ASN A 189 -4.33 -4.41 -20.23
C ASN A 189 -4.50 -3.99 -18.77
N ARG A 190 -4.83 -4.95 -17.90
CA ARG A 190 -4.97 -4.70 -16.46
C ARG A 190 -3.60 -4.61 -15.80
N VAL A 191 -2.62 -5.42 -16.20
CA VAL A 191 -1.23 -5.31 -15.72
C VAL A 191 -0.64 -3.93 -16.07
N ASP A 192 -0.80 -3.45 -17.31
CA ASP A 192 -0.33 -2.12 -17.72
C ASP A 192 -0.98 -0.98 -16.94
N ARG A 193 -2.26 -1.15 -16.60
CA ARG A 193 -2.98 -0.21 -15.73
C ARG A 193 -2.40 -0.23 -14.32
N LEU A 194 -2.13 -1.40 -13.76
CA LEU A 194 -1.56 -1.53 -12.41
C LEU A 194 -0.14 -0.97 -12.35
N GLN A 195 0.67 -1.09 -13.40
CA GLN A 195 1.99 -0.46 -13.46
C GLN A 195 1.90 1.07 -13.33
N ARG A 196 0.92 1.69 -13.98
CA ARG A 196 0.66 3.13 -13.82
C ARG A 196 0.19 3.49 -12.41
N VAL A 197 -0.61 2.63 -11.77
CA VAL A 197 -1.01 2.80 -10.36
C VAL A 197 0.21 2.77 -9.44
N VAL A 198 1.14 1.84 -9.66
CA VAL A 198 2.41 1.78 -8.89
C VAL A 198 3.20 3.07 -9.01
N LEU A 199 3.39 3.58 -10.23
CA LEU A 199 4.14 4.83 -10.44
C LEU A 199 3.44 6.02 -9.78
N ALA A 200 2.11 6.13 -9.92
CA ALA A 200 1.32 7.19 -9.30
C ALA A 200 1.41 7.14 -7.77
N ALA A 201 1.24 5.96 -7.17
CA ALA A 201 1.36 5.76 -5.73
C ALA A 201 2.78 6.03 -5.25
N THR A 202 3.80 5.62 -6.00
CA THR A 202 5.22 5.87 -5.69
C THR A 202 5.51 7.37 -5.60
N LYS A 203 5.02 8.15 -6.57
CA LYS A 203 5.11 9.62 -6.54
C LYS A 203 4.38 10.22 -5.35
N GLN A 204 3.16 9.76 -5.07
CA GLN A 204 2.32 10.30 -4.01
C GLN A 204 2.91 10.05 -2.62
N CYS A 205 3.41 8.84 -2.35
CA CYS A 205 4.01 8.49 -1.05
C CYS A 205 5.50 8.86 -0.96
N GLN A 206 6.06 9.44 -2.02
CA GLN A 206 7.44 9.91 -2.11
C GLN A 206 8.51 8.83 -1.87
N ARG A 207 8.20 7.55 -2.09
CA ARG A 207 9.20 6.47 -1.98
C ARG A 207 10.23 6.56 -3.12
N LEU A 208 11.50 6.29 -2.81
CA LEU A 208 12.60 6.42 -3.78
C LEU A 208 12.77 5.20 -4.69
N HIS A 209 12.22 4.05 -4.29
CA HIS A 209 12.27 2.80 -5.02
C HIS A 209 10.85 2.40 -5.39
N GLU A 210 10.51 2.27 -6.67
CA GLU A 210 9.22 1.75 -7.10
C GLU A 210 8.96 0.35 -6.56
N MET A 211 7.70 0.02 -6.30
CA MET A 211 7.32 -1.36 -6.02
C MET A 211 7.37 -2.17 -7.32
N ILE A 212 7.94 -3.36 -7.29
CA ILE A 212 8.00 -4.19 -8.50
C ILE A 212 6.67 -4.94 -8.65
N LEU A 213 5.96 -4.73 -9.76
CA LEU A 213 4.82 -5.54 -10.14
C LEU A 213 5.30 -6.71 -11.00
N ASN A 214 5.20 -7.92 -10.44
CA ASN A 214 5.66 -9.12 -11.10
C ASN A 214 4.60 -9.69 -12.06
N PRO A 215 5.01 -10.49 -13.07
CA PRO A 215 4.08 -11.22 -13.92
C PRO A 215 3.17 -12.16 -13.09
N PRO A 216 1.94 -12.44 -13.54
CA PRO A 216 1.03 -13.34 -12.85
C PRO A 216 1.62 -14.73 -12.66
N MET A 217 1.42 -15.33 -11.48
CA MET A 217 2.04 -16.61 -11.09
C MET A 217 1.00 -17.57 -10.52
N LYS A 218 1.09 -18.86 -10.86
CA LYS A 218 0.27 -19.93 -10.24
C LYS A 218 0.89 -20.39 -8.92
N ILE A 219 0.08 -21.01 -8.06
CA ILE A 219 0.54 -21.57 -6.77
C ILE A 219 1.72 -22.53 -6.94
N ASP A 220 1.74 -23.39 -7.97
CA ASP A 220 2.84 -24.32 -8.21
C ASP A 220 4.20 -23.61 -8.39
N GLY A 221 4.21 -22.41 -9.00
CA GLY A 221 5.41 -21.61 -9.17
C GLY A 221 5.84 -20.85 -7.90
N LEU A 222 4.93 -20.73 -6.93
CA LEU A 222 5.17 -20.12 -5.63
C LEU A 222 5.83 -21.10 -4.66
N LEU A 223 5.49 -22.39 -4.70
CA LEU A 223 5.99 -23.40 -3.73
C LEU A 223 7.53 -23.43 -3.60
N PRO A 224 8.34 -23.35 -4.67
CA PRO A 224 9.81 -23.36 -4.55
C PRO A 224 10.39 -22.12 -3.86
N LEU A 225 9.60 -21.05 -3.72
CA LEU A 225 10.00 -19.81 -3.03
C LEU A 225 9.74 -19.88 -1.53
N MET A 226 8.94 -20.85 -1.08
CA MET A 226 8.71 -21.16 0.32
C MET A 226 9.81 -22.11 0.81
N GLY A 227 10.39 -21.81 1.97
CA GLY A 227 11.65 -22.43 2.41
C GLY A 227 11.61 -23.95 2.55
N PHE A 228 12.44 -24.65 1.79
CA PHE A 228 12.85 -26.03 2.12
C PHE A 228 14.31 -26.05 2.61
N PRO A 229 14.57 -26.66 3.79
CA PRO A 229 15.62 -27.65 3.92
C PRO A 229 14.94 -29.02 3.97
N VAL A 230 15.03 -29.80 2.88
CA VAL A 230 14.58 -31.19 2.87
C VAL A 230 15.54 -32.01 3.73
N VAL A 231 15.15 -32.34 4.97
CA VAL A 231 15.81 -33.40 5.74
C VAL A 231 15.13 -34.72 5.37
N GLY A 232 15.81 -35.57 4.61
CA GLY A 232 15.33 -36.94 4.34
C GLY A 232 15.30 -37.42 2.88
N GLY A 233 16.10 -36.85 1.98
CA GLY A 233 16.44 -37.51 0.71
C GLY A 233 15.93 -36.81 -0.55
N ILE A 234 16.85 -36.03 -1.14
CA ILE A 234 16.88 -35.58 -2.54
C ILE A 234 15.65 -34.79 -3.01
N VAL A 235 15.69 -33.46 -2.78
CA VAL A 235 15.22 -32.50 -3.80
C VAL A 235 16.31 -31.46 -3.98
N ALA A 236 17.33 -31.85 -4.76
CA ALA A 236 18.35 -30.93 -5.22
C ALA A 236 17.85 -30.19 -6.46
N LEU A 237 17.53 -28.91 -6.26
CA LEU A 237 17.97 -27.82 -7.13
C LEU A 237 17.70 -27.99 -8.63
N VAL A 238 16.43 -27.87 -9.03
CA VAL A 238 16.08 -27.43 -10.39
C VAL A 238 15.05 -26.32 -10.29
N ILE A 239 15.46 -25.18 -9.75
CA ILE A 239 14.78 -23.93 -10.12
C ILE A 239 15.44 -23.51 -11.43
N PRO A 240 14.76 -23.57 -12.59
CA PRO A 240 15.33 -23.05 -13.81
C PRO A 240 15.67 -21.57 -13.58
N PHE A 241 16.95 -21.23 -13.78
CA PHE A 241 17.57 -19.93 -13.51
C PHE A 241 16.82 -18.72 -14.12
N TYR A 242 15.87 -18.98 -15.02
CA TYR A 242 14.99 -18.00 -15.65
C TYR A 242 13.88 -17.44 -14.73
N GLN A 243 13.42 -18.16 -13.69
CA GLN A 243 12.37 -17.67 -12.78
C GLN A 243 12.89 -16.95 -11.53
N LEU A 244 14.17 -17.12 -11.16
CA LEU A 244 14.77 -16.47 -9.97
C LEU A 244 14.89 -14.94 -10.06
N ARG A 245 14.62 -14.35 -11.22
CA ARG A 245 14.80 -12.90 -11.42
C ARG A 245 13.74 -12.03 -10.75
N VAL A 246 12.65 -12.63 -10.26
CA VAL A 246 11.40 -11.92 -9.95
C VAL A 246 11.19 -11.70 -8.44
N VAL A 247 11.93 -12.43 -7.59
CA VAL A 247 11.92 -12.25 -6.14
C VAL A 247 13.34 -11.95 -5.68
N PRO A 248 13.60 -10.82 -4.99
CA PRO A 248 14.95 -10.53 -4.53
C PRO A 248 15.43 -11.65 -3.60
N ILE A 249 16.66 -12.13 -3.85
CA ILE A 249 17.28 -13.32 -3.23
C ILE A 249 17.14 -13.35 -1.70
N LYS A 250 17.13 -12.17 -1.06
CA LYS A 250 16.98 -12.03 0.39
C LYS A 250 15.60 -12.44 0.92
N ILE A 251 14.53 -12.26 0.14
CA ILE A 251 13.18 -12.70 0.49
C ILE A 251 13.08 -14.23 0.45
N ALA A 252 13.69 -14.87 -0.55
CA ALA A 252 13.70 -16.33 -0.68
C ALA A 252 14.42 -17.05 0.47
N GLN A 253 15.24 -16.34 1.25
CA GLN A 253 15.93 -16.86 2.44
C GLN A 253 15.19 -16.54 3.75
N SER A 254 14.07 -15.82 3.68
CA SER A 254 13.31 -15.42 4.86
C SER A 254 12.54 -16.61 5.44
N LYS A 255 12.52 -16.71 6.77
CA LYS A 255 11.76 -17.75 7.49
C LYS A 255 10.27 -17.45 7.63
N VAL A 256 9.86 -16.23 7.26
CA VAL A 256 8.48 -15.76 7.39
C VAL A 256 7.73 -15.95 6.08
N CYS A 257 6.75 -16.85 6.07
CA CYS A 257 5.79 -16.99 4.99
C CYS A 257 4.38 -17.12 5.60
N PHE A 258 3.54 -16.13 5.40
CA PHE A 258 2.17 -16.11 5.91
C PHE A 258 1.17 -16.34 4.79
N VAL A 259 0.23 -17.26 5.03
CA VAL A 259 -0.95 -17.44 4.19
C VAL A 259 -2.19 -17.05 4.99
N ALA A 260 -2.93 -16.06 4.47
CA ALA A 260 -4.18 -15.62 5.07
C ALA A 260 -5.26 -16.68 4.81
N VAL A 261 -5.71 -17.33 5.89
CA VAL A 261 -6.75 -18.38 5.84
C VAL A 261 -7.83 -18.04 6.85
N ALA A 262 -9.10 -18.17 6.46
CA ALA A 262 -10.20 -17.98 7.40
C ALA A 262 -10.08 -18.94 8.59
N GLU A 263 -10.40 -18.45 9.79
CA GLU A 263 -10.42 -19.25 11.05
C GLU A 263 -9.05 -19.78 11.52
N ALA A 264 -7.94 -19.40 10.86
CA ALA A 264 -6.60 -19.69 11.36
C ALA A 264 -6.25 -18.88 12.62
N ALA A 265 -5.20 -19.31 13.32
CA ALA A 265 -4.71 -18.63 14.52
C ALA A 265 -4.34 -17.16 14.22
N PRO A 266 -4.59 -16.21 15.14
CA PRO A 266 -4.26 -14.81 14.92
C PRO A 266 -2.79 -14.60 14.51
N VAL A 267 -2.54 -13.73 13.54
CA VAL A 267 -1.18 -13.43 13.02
C VAL A 267 -0.16 -13.13 14.12
N VAL A 268 -0.60 -12.48 15.21
CA VAL A 268 0.23 -12.14 16.37
C VAL A 268 0.85 -13.37 17.04
N SER A 269 0.15 -14.51 17.01
CA SER A 269 0.63 -15.78 17.54
C SER A 269 1.75 -16.36 16.67
N ALA A 270 1.67 -16.19 15.35
CA ALA A 270 2.70 -16.65 14.42
C ALA A 270 3.96 -15.77 14.47
N LEU A 271 3.81 -14.46 14.66
CA LEU A 271 4.93 -13.52 14.81
C LEU A 271 5.77 -13.79 16.06
N SER A 272 5.15 -14.26 17.15
CA SER A 272 5.85 -14.60 18.40
C SER A 272 6.87 -15.73 18.21
N LEU A 273 6.71 -16.55 17.18
CA LEU A 273 7.58 -17.68 16.86
C LEU A 273 8.71 -17.31 15.88
N SER A 274 8.60 -16.18 15.18
CA SER A 274 9.42 -15.87 14.01
C SER A 274 10.64 -14.97 14.26
N GLY A 275 10.82 -14.43 15.47
CA GLY A 275 11.95 -13.53 15.77
C GLY A 275 11.87 -12.18 15.05
N LYS A 276 12.94 -11.37 15.11
CA LYS A 276 13.04 -10.07 14.41
C LYS A 276 13.43 -10.28 12.93
N GLU A 277 12.58 -10.93 12.16
CA GLU A 277 12.74 -10.99 10.70
C GLU A 277 12.22 -9.70 10.07
N CYS A 278 13.00 -9.11 9.17
CA CYS A 278 12.62 -7.88 8.45
C CYS A 278 12.07 -8.19 7.05
N SER A 279 12.01 -9.45 6.64
CA SER A 279 11.59 -9.85 5.30
C SER A 279 10.73 -11.10 5.35
N GLY A 280 9.87 -11.24 4.34
CA GLY A 280 8.94 -12.36 4.30
C GLY A 280 7.99 -12.32 3.11
N LEU A 281 7.19 -13.37 3.05
CA LEU A 281 6.14 -13.57 2.05
C LEU A 281 4.76 -13.43 2.71
N ILE A 282 3.88 -12.68 2.05
CA ILE A 282 2.48 -12.56 2.39
C ILE A 282 1.67 -13.15 1.25
N ILE A 283 0.74 -14.06 1.55
CA ILE A 283 -0.08 -14.76 0.56
C ILE A 283 -1.55 -14.57 0.90
N VAL A 284 -2.30 -13.96 -0.01
CA VAL A 284 -3.72 -13.63 0.18
C VAL A 284 -4.55 -14.21 -0.97
N GLY A 285 -5.59 -14.96 -0.58
CA GLY A 285 -6.47 -15.67 -1.50
C GLY A 285 -7.52 -14.78 -2.18
N PRO A 286 -8.32 -15.36 -3.09
CA PRO A 286 -9.38 -14.66 -3.80
C PRO A 286 -10.62 -14.46 -2.92
N GLU A 287 -11.67 -13.79 -3.42
CA GLU A 287 -12.92 -13.59 -2.66
C GLU A 287 -13.58 -14.89 -2.18
N GLY A 288 -13.38 -15.96 -2.94
CA GLY A 288 -13.86 -17.29 -2.60
C GLY A 288 -12.98 -18.05 -1.61
N ASP A 289 -11.88 -17.47 -1.12
CA ASP A 289 -10.80 -18.15 -0.38
C ASP A 289 -10.08 -19.24 -1.21
N PHE A 290 -8.98 -19.77 -0.70
CA PHE A 290 -8.26 -20.91 -1.26
C PHE A 290 -9.10 -22.19 -1.18
N THR A 291 -8.78 -23.16 -2.04
CA THR A 291 -9.27 -24.53 -1.84
C THR A 291 -8.46 -25.24 -0.77
N LYS A 292 -9.02 -26.30 -0.17
CA LYS A 292 -8.29 -27.11 0.83
C LYS A 292 -6.96 -27.61 0.29
N LYS A 293 -6.96 -28.10 -0.95
CA LYS A 293 -5.76 -28.55 -1.66
C LYS A 293 -4.73 -27.43 -1.80
N GLU A 294 -5.15 -26.22 -2.17
CA GLU A 294 -4.25 -25.07 -2.29
C GLU A 294 -3.61 -24.71 -0.94
N VAL A 295 -4.39 -24.71 0.15
CA VAL A 295 -3.86 -24.46 1.50
C VAL A 295 -2.88 -25.56 1.91
N GLU A 296 -3.25 -26.83 1.75
CA GLU A 296 -2.40 -27.98 2.09
C GLU A 296 -1.04 -27.91 1.37
N MET A 297 -1.03 -27.64 0.05
CA MET A 297 0.21 -27.50 -0.71
C MET A 297 1.11 -26.38 -0.17
N MET A 298 0.54 -25.24 0.23
CA MET A 298 1.31 -24.12 0.80
C MET A 298 1.85 -24.45 2.20
N LEU A 299 1.05 -25.11 3.03
CA LEU A 299 1.48 -25.54 4.37
C LEU A 299 2.60 -26.58 4.30
N GLU A 300 2.49 -27.56 3.40
CA GLU A 300 3.54 -28.56 3.13
C GLU A 300 4.83 -27.93 2.62
N ALA A 301 4.74 -26.83 1.87
CA ALA A 301 5.88 -26.04 1.42
C ALA A 301 6.44 -25.07 2.48
N GLY A 302 5.89 -25.06 3.69
CA GLY A 302 6.41 -24.30 4.84
C GLY A 302 5.74 -22.95 5.10
N ALA A 303 4.59 -22.66 4.46
CA ALA A 303 3.79 -21.49 4.83
C ALA A 303 3.13 -21.68 6.21
N THR A 304 2.97 -20.58 6.93
CA THR A 304 2.23 -20.52 8.20
C THR A 304 0.85 -19.90 7.95
N ALA A 305 -0.22 -20.66 8.22
CA ALA A 305 -1.58 -20.11 8.15
C ALA A 305 -1.83 -19.11 9.28
N VAL A 306 -2.38 -17.94 8.92
CA VAL A 306 -2.70 -16.87 9.86
C VAL A 306 -4.09 -16.30 9.62
N GLY A 307 -4.76 -15.94 10.71
CA GLY A 307 -6.05 -15.26 10.73
C GLY A 307 -5.91 -13.79 11.13
N LEU A 308 -6.83 -12.96 10.63
CA LEU A 308 -6.91 -11.51 10.88
C LEU A 308 -8.12 -11.14 11.76
N GLY A 309 -8.52 -12.06 12.64
CA GLY A 309 -9.68 -11.93 13.51
C GLY A 309 -10.90 -12.73 13.03
N PRO A 310 -12.05 -12.58 13.71
CA PRO A 310 -13.23 -13.41 13.47
C PRO A 310 -14.08 -12.97 12.28
N LEU A 311 -13.80 -11.80 11.69
CA LEU A 311 -14.59 -11.24 10.61
C LEU A 311 -14.01 -11.61 9.25
N ARG A 312 -14.89 -11.91 8.28
CA ARG A 312 -14.47 -12.12 6.90
C ARG A 312 -14.08 -10.78 6.26
N LEU A 313 -12.79 -10.64 5.95
CA LEU A 313 -12.25 -9.48 5.25
C LEU A 313 -12.32 -9.67 3.74
N ARG A 314 -12.41 -8.55 3.00
CA ARG A 314 -12.21 -8.54 1.56
C ARG A 314 -10.73 -8.75 1.23
N VAL A 315 -10.43 -9.23 0.02
CA VAL A 315 -9.04 -9.50 -0.45
C VAL A 315 -8.13 -8.30 -0.21
N GLU A 316 -8.53 -7.12 -0.66
CA GLU A 316 -7.75 -5.89 -0.49
C GLU A 316 -7.61 -5.47 0.97
N THR A 317 -8.64 -5.68 1.78
CA THR A 317 -8.58 -5.35 3.22
C THR A 317 -7.68 -6.32 3.98
N ALA A 318 -7.76 -7.61 3.68
CA ALA A 318 -6.89 -8.64 4.25
C ALA A 318 -5.43 -8.39 3.87
N THR A 319 -5.17 -8.00 2.63
CA THR A 319 -3.81 -7.67 2.15
C THR A 319 -3.21 -6.48 2.91
N MET A 320 -4.01 -5.48 3.28
CA MET A 320 -3.53 -4.29 3.99
C MET A 320 -3.41 -4.46 5.49
N ALA A 321 -4.20 -5.35 6.07
CA ALA A 321 -4.17 -5.65 7.49
C ALA A 321 -3.01 -6.59 7.87
N LEU A 322 -2.50 -7.36 6.92
CA LEU A 322 -1.40 -8.31 7.09
C LEU A 322 -0.05 -7.66 6.77
#